data_AF-W4UVY0-F1
#
_entry.id   AF-W4UVY0-F1
#
_cell.length_a   1.000
_cell.length_b   1.000
_cell.length_c   1.000
_cell.angle_alpha   90.00
_cell.angle_beta   90.00
_cell.angle_gamma   90.00
#
_symmetry.space_group_name_H-M   'P 1'
#
loop_
_entity.id
_entity.type
_entity.pdbx_description
1 polymer ?
#
loop_
_entity_poly.entity_id
_entity_poly.type
_entity_poly.pdbx_seq_one_letter_code
_entity_poly.pdbx_strand_id
1 'polypeptide(L)' 'MTFLEFKDKMFDLACFNIYQVYAWQPDFDRNNLTRWVKKGYLIRFTARIFCFFGI' A
#
# COMPACT_ATOMS: atom_id res chain seq x y z
N MET A 1 -9.53 0.71 7.26
CA MET A 1 -8.27 0.00 7.55
C MET A 1 -7.20 0.99 7.96
N THR A 2 -6.48 0.68 9.03
CA THR A 2 -5.36 1.50 9.50
C THR A 2 -4.09 1.19 8.69
N PHE A 3 -3.10 2.11 8.72
CA PHE A 3 -1.81 1.84 8.09
C PHE A 3 -1.06 0.69 8.75
N LEU A 4 -1.23 0.49 10.06
CA LEU A 4 -0.55 -0.58 10.81
C LEU A 4 -1.00 -1.97 10.34
N GLU A 5 -2.31 -2.18 10.24
CA GLU A 5 -2.89 -3.44 9.73
C GLU A 5 -2.47 -3.71 8.28
N PHE A 6 -2.43 -2.66 7.46
CA PHE A 6 -1.97 -2.76 6.09
C PHE A 6 -0.48 -3.16 6.01
N LYS A 7 0.35 -2.51 6.82
CA LYS A 7 1.78 -2.75 6.87
C LYS A 7 2.06 -4.18 7.27
N ASP A 8 1.42 -4.70 8.32
CA ASP A 8 1.60 -6.09 8.77
C ASP A 8 1.43 -7.12 7.64
N LYS A 9 0.48 -6.91 6.72
CA LYS A 9 0.22 -7.83 5.61
C LYS A 9 1.05 -7.59 4.35
N MET A 10 1.39 -6.34 4.05
CA MET A 10 2.04 -5.99 2.78
C MET A 10 3.54 -5.72 2.91
N PHE A 11 4.07 -5.57 4.14
CA PHE A 11 5.47 -5.23 4.36
C PHE A 11 6.44 -6.32 3.90
N ASP A 12 6.08 -7.60 4.06
CA ASP A 12 6.87 -8.73 3.57
C ASP A 12 7.08 -8.71 2.05
N LEU A 13 6.19 -8.08 1.30
CA LEU A 13 6.34 -7.94 -0.16
C LEU A 13 7.33 -6.84 -0.54
N ALA A 14 7.69 -5.94 0.37
CA ALA A 14 8.44 -4.68 0.19
C ALA A 14 7.82 -3.70 -0.82
N CYS A 15 7.49 -4.18 -2.01
CA CYS A 15 6.72 -3.53 -3.06
C CYS A 15 5.51 -4.40 -3.43
N PHE A 16 4.35 -3.77 -3.62
CA PHE A 16 3.10 -4.45 -3.90
C PHE A 16 2.32 -3.74 -5.01
N ASN A 17 1.48 -4.53 -5.69
CA ASN A 17 0.50 -4.01 -6.65
C ASN A 17 -0.86 -3.82 -5.97
N ILE A 18 -1.64 -2.84 -6.42
CA ILE A 18 -3.00 -2.62 -5.94
C ILE A 18 -3.90 -3.87 -6.09
N TYR A 19 -3.66 -4.72 -7.09
CA TYR A 19 -4.41 -5.97 -7.24
C TYR A 19 -4.14 -6.99 -6.12
N GLN A 20 -2.92 -7.02 -5.56
CA GLN A 20 -2.62 -7.88 -4.40
C GLN A 20 -3.37 -7.39 -3.17
N VAL A 21 -3.49 -6.07 -3.02
CA VAL A 21 -4.28 -5.47 -1.94
C VAL A 21 -5.76 -5.84 -2.08
N TYR A 22 -6.32 -5.75 -3.29
CA TYR A 22 -7.71 -6.17 -3.53
C TYR A 22 -7.95 -7.68 -3.38
N ALA A 23 -6.96 -8.52 -3.69
CA ALA A 23 -7.07 -9.96 -3.49
C ALA A 23 -7.14 -10.32 -1.99
N TRP A 24 -6.45 -9.57 -1.15
CA TRP A 24 -6.52 -9.74 0.31
C TRP A 24 -7.74 -9.04 0.93
N GLN A 25 -8.04 -7.81 0.50
CA GLN A 25 -9.14 -6.99 0.99
C GLN A 25 -9.90 -6.36 -0.19
N PRO A 26 -10.97 -7.01 -0.69
CA PRO A 26 -11.73 -6.54 -1.85
C PRO A 26 -12.34 -5.15 -1.66
N ASP A 27 -12.79 -4.83 -0.44
CA ASP A 27 -13.42 -3.56 -0.10
C ASP A 27 -12.41 -2.45 0.26
N PHE A 28 -11.15 -2.62 -0.14
CA PHE A 28 -10.10 -1.68 0.18
C PHE A 28 -10.31 -0.32 -0.50
N ASP A 29 -10.43 0.75 0.30
CA ASP A 29 -10.49 2.10 -0.21
C ASP A 29 -9.11 2.56 -0.73
N ARG A 30 -8.99 2.66 -2.06
CA ARG A 30 -7.79 3.15 -2.76
C ARG A 30 -7.31 4.53 -2.29
N ASN A 31 -8.19 5.36 -1.74
CA ASN A 31 -7.83 6.68 -1.24
C ASN A 31 -6.84 6.60 -0.08
N ASN A 32 -6.82 5.48 0.67
CA ASN A 32 -5.84 5.25 1.71
C ASN A 32 -4.41 5.22 1.14
N LEU A 33 -4.18 4.57 -0.01
CA LEU A 33 -2.86 4.57 -0.67
C LEU A 33 -2.44 6.00 -1.01
N THR A 34 -3.33 6.78 -1.64
CA THR A 34 -3.04 8.18 -1.97
C THR A 34 -2.71 9.01 -0.73
N ARG A 35 -3.43 8.81 0.38
CA ARG A 35 -3.17 9.49 1.66
C ARG A 35 -1.82 9.08 2.24
N TRP A 36 -1.47 7.80 2.20
CA TRP A 36 -0.19 7.30 2.72
C TRP A 36 1.00 7.69 1.86
N VAL A 37 0.83 7.79 0.54
CA VAL A 37 1.83 8.39 -0.36
C VAL A 37 2.05 9.85 -0.01
N LYS A 38 0.98 10.64 0.19
CA LYS A 38 1.11 12.05 0.62
C LYS A 38 1.78 12.22 1.98
N LYS A 39 1.61 11.26 2.89
CA LYS A 39 2.29 11.23 4.20
C LYS A 39 3.74 10.75 4.12
N GLY A 40 4.20 10.28 2.98
CA GLY A 40 5.56 9.74 2.81
C GLY A 40 5.75 8.33 3.34
N TYR A 41 4.69 7.58 3.62
CA TYR A 41 4.80 6.17 4.05
C TYR A 41 5.00 5.22 2.87
N LEU A 42 4.49 5.60 1.70
CA LEU A 42 4.58 4.83 0.47
C LEU A 42 5.20 5.68 -0.64
N ILE A 43 6.03 5.06 -1.47
CA ILE A 43 6.48 5.61 -2.73
C ILE A 43 5.68 4.95 -3.84
N ARG A 44 5.12 5.76 -4.75
CA ARG A 44 4.51 5.24 -5.97
C ARG A 44 5.58 5.14 -7.05
N PHE A 45 5.93 3.92 -7.45
CA PHE A 45 6.95 3.67 -8.47
C PHE A 45 6.37 3.72 -9.89
N THR A 46 5.16 3.17 -10.09
CA THR A 46 4.44 3.25 -11.36
C THR A 46 2.94 3.41 -11.12
N ALA A 47 2.13 3.42 -12.17
CA ALA A 47 0.69 3.63 -12.09
C ALA A 47 -0.01 2.65 -11.12
N ARG A 48 0.54 1.45 -10.91
CA ARG A 48 -0.09 0.38 -10.11
C ARG A 48 0.80 -0.22 -9.00
N ILE A 49 2.09 0.13 -8.93
CA ILE A 49 3.04 -0.42 -7.96
C ILE A 49 3.39 0.64 -6.92
N PHE A 50 3.37 0.21 -5.67
CA PHE A 50 3.73 0.99 -4.50
C PHE A 50 4.79 0.24 -3.70
N CYS A 51 5.71 0.96 -3.09
CA CYS A 51 6.72 0.41 -2.18
C CYS A 51 6.67 1.18 -0.86
N PHE A 52 7.07 0.55 0.25
CA PHE A 52 7.23 1.30 1.49
C PHE A 52 8.45 2.24 1.40
N PHE A 53 8.30 3.46 1.90
CA PHE A 53 9.41 4.41 2.00
C PHE A 53 10.28 4.05 3.20
N GLY A 54 11.61 3.95 2.99
CA GLY A 54 12.57 3.70 4.06
C GLY A 54 12.72 2.24 4.49
N ILE A 55 12.49 1.29 3.57
CA ILE A 55 13.10 -0.05 3.66
C ILE A 55 14.59 0.06 3.35
#